data_AF-A0A974DKQ9-F1
#
_entry.id   AF-A0A974DKQ9-F1
#
_cell.length_a   1.000
_cell.length_b   1.000
_cell.length_c   1.000
_cell.angle_alpha   90.00
_cell.angle_beta   90.00
_cell.angle_gamma   90.00
#
_symmetry.space_group_name_H-M   'P 1'
#
loop_
_entity.id
_entity.type
_entity.pdbx_description
1 polymer ?
#
loop_
_entity_poly.entity_id
_entity_poly.type
_entity_poly.pdbx_seq_one_letter_code
_entity_poly.pdbx_strand_id
1 'polypeptide(L)'
;MSARLLVVFFLLSVFQACSRKIEDDEYEDLTMNQKWVLAPKTQDTDATLILNKLLKEYDKKLRPDIGIKPTVIDVDIYVNKLWI
;
A
#
# COMPACT_ATOMS: atom_id res chain seq x y z
N MET A 1 -29.18 17.61 38.49
CA MET A 1 -28.11 16.61 38.66
C MET A 1 -28.12 15.53 37.58
N SER A 2 -29.28 15.12 37.04
CA SER A 2 -29.40 14.01 36.07
C SER A 2 -28.98 14.33 34.63
N ALA A 3 -29.26 15.52 34.10
CA ALA A 3 -29.02 15.85 32.68
C ALA A 3 -27.52 15.81 32.31
N ARG A 4 -26.63 16.19 33.21
CA ARG A 4 -25.18 16.18 32.97
C ARG A 4 -24.61 14.76 32.94
N LEU A 5 -25.15 13.87 33.77
CA LEU A 5 -24.80 12.45 33.74
C LEU A 5 -25.27 11.79 32.44
N LEU A 6 -26.48 12.12 31.97
CA LEU A 6 -26.98 11.62 30.69
C LEU A 6 -26.09 12.03 29.51
N VAL A 7 -25.64 13.30 29.48
CA VAL A 7 -24.71 13.77 28.44
C VAL A 7 -23.38 13.02 28.51
N VAL A 8 -22.83 12.77 29.70
CA VAL A 8 -21.59 12.00 29.85
C VAL A 8 -21.76 10.54 29.43
N PHE A 9 -22.90 9.91 29.76
CA PHE A 9 -23.23 8.55 29.29
C PHE A 9 -23.34 8.49 27.76
N PHE A 10 -23.93 9.50 27.12
CA PHE A 10 -24.00 9.59 25.66
C PHE A 10 -22.62 9.81 25.02
N LEU A 11 -21.75 10.61 25.63
CA LEU A 11 -20.40 10.82 25.12
C LEU A 11 -19.55 9.55 25.25
N LEU A 12 -19.66 8.83 26.37
CA LEU A 12 -18.95 7.57 26.60
C LEU A 12 -19.41 6.45 25.66
N SER A 13 -20.72 6.35 25.39
CA SER A 13 -21.25 5.34 24.47
C SER A 13 -20.85 5.60 23.01
N VAL A 14 -20.81 6.86 22.58
CA VAL A 14 -20.29 7.24 21.25
C VAL A 14 -18.79 6.95 21.15
N PHE A 15 -18.02 7.25 22.20
CA PHE A 15 -16.58 7.00 22.21
C PHE A 15 -16.25 5.49 22.15
N GLN A 16 -17.02 4.67 22.86
CA GLN A 16 -16.87 3.20 22.83
C GLN A 16 -17.30 2.60 21.49
N ALA A 17 -18.32 3.17 20.83
CA ALA A 17 -18.74 2.79 19.49
C ALA A 17 -17.70 3.18 18.41
N CYS A 18 -16.99 4.31 18.58
CA CYS A 18 -15.87 4.68 17.70
C CYS A 18 -14.64 3.81 17.93
N SER A 19 -14.34 3.43 19.16
CA SER A 19 -13.16 2.59 19.48
C SER A 19 -13.30 1.16 18.99
N ARG A 20 -14.53 0.60 18.93
CA ARG A 20 -14.74 -0.79 18.47
C ARG A 20 -14.65 -0.96 16.95
N LYS A 21 -14.64 0.13 16.17
CA LYS A 21 -14.48 0.08 14.71
C LYS A 21 -13.04 -0.14 14.24
N ILE A 22 -12.06 -0.20 15.15
CA ILE A 22 -10.64 -0.35 14.80
C ILE A 22 -10.18 -1.83 14.82
N GLU A 23 -11.00 -2.75 15.33
CA GLU A 23 -10.58 -4.14 15.57
C GLU A 23 -11.23 -5.21 14.67
N ASP A 24 -12.17 -4.84 13.77
CA ASP A 24 -12.94 -5.78 12.93
C ASP A 24 -12.59 -5.74 11.42
N ASP A 25 -11.52 -5.04 11.01
CA ASP A 25 -11.14 -4.90 9.58
C ASP A 25 -10.13 -5.98 9.10
N GLU A 26 -10.03 -7.16 9.74
CA GLU A 26 -9.14 -8.25 9.29
C GLU A 26 -9.84 -9.36 8.48
N TYR A 27 -11.13 -9.27 8.16
CA TYR A 27 -11.84 -10.38 7.50
C TYR A 27 -12.74 -9.98 6.31
N GLU A 28 -12.18 -9.29 5.30
CA GLU A 28 -12.79 -9.22 3.96
C GLU A 28 -11.72 -9.20 2.84
N ASP A 29 -10.83 -10.19 2.81
CA ASP A 29 -9.85 -10.38 1.72
C ASP A 29 -10.23 -11.49 0.71
N LEU A 30 -11.48 -11.96 0.71
CA LEU A 30 -11.91 -13.06 -0.17
C LEU A 30 -12.92 -12.66 -1.25
N THR A 31 -13.48 -11.45 -1.18
CA THR A 31 -14.41 -10.92 -2.19
C THR A 31 -13.74 -9.98 -3.21
N MET A 32 -12.48 -9.61 -2.98
CA MET A 32 -11.72 -8.68 -3.84
C MET A 32 -11.25 -9.28 -5.18
N ASN A 33 -11.45 -10.58 -5.41
CA ASN A 33 -10.98 -11.24 -6.64
C ASN A 33 -11.82 -10.89 -7.90
N GLN A 34 -13.06 -10.38 -7.75
CA GLN A 34 -13.90 -10.04 -8.90
C GLN A 34 -13.78 -8.59 -9.40
N LYS A 35 -12.89 -7.79 -8.81
CA LYS A 35 -12.65 -6.38 -9.19
C LYS A 35 -11.39 -6.18 -10.04
N TRP A 36 -10.82 -7.23 -10.63
CA TRP A 36 -9.63 -7.11 -11.49
C TRP A 36 -9.96 -6.95 -12.98
N VAL A 37 -11.24 -6.94 -13.36
CA VAL A 37 -11.63 -6.43 -14.69
C VAL A 37 -11.79 -4.92 -14.57
N LEU A 38 -10.64 -4.25 -14.52
CA LEU A 38 -10.57 -2.79 -14.53
C LEU A 38 -11.13 -2.31 -15.88
N ALA A 39 -12.25 -1.58 -15.83
CA ALA A 39 -12.63 -0.71 -16.94
C ALA A 39 -11.41 0.18 -17.27
N PRO A 40 -11.04 0.36 -18.55
CA PRO A 40 -9.80 1.05 -18.91
C PRO A 40 -9.78 2.43 -18.27
N LYS A 41 -8.89 2.67 -17.31
CA LYS A 41 -8.67 4.04 -16.86
C LYS A 41 -7.84 4.69 -17.95
N THR A 42 -8.27 5.85 -18.42
CA THR A 42 -7.57 6.62 -19.48
C THR A 42 -6.14 7.01 -19.09
N GLN A 43 -5.75 6.86 -17.82
CA GLN A 43 -4.40 7.03 -17.30
C GLN A 43 -3.53 5.75 -17.43
N ASP A 44 -4.15 4.57 -17.50
CA ASP A 44 -3.44 3.28 -17.64
C ASP A 44 -2.81 3.16 -19.03
N THR A 45 -3.43 3.79 -20.05
CA THR A 45 -2.87 3.90 -21.40
C THR A 45 -1.53 4.65 -21.42
N ASP A 46 -1.36 5.67 -20.58
CA ASP A 46 -0.14 6.47 -20.54
C ASP A 46 1.00 5.71 -19.84
N ALA A 47 0.72 5.08 -18.70
CA ALA A 47 1.70 4.27 -17.98
C ALA A 47 2.16 3.06 -18.82
N THR A 48 1.24 2.40 -19.51
CA THR A 48 1.56 1.26 -20.39
C THR A 48 2.44 1.68 -21.57
N LEU A 49 2.15 2.84 -22.17
CA LEU A 49 2.95 3.38 -23.27
C LEU A 49 4.36 3.76 -22.82
N ILE A 50 4.50 4.34 -21.63
CA ILE A 50 5.80 4.66 -21.03
C ILE A 50 6.62 3.38 -20.80
N LEU A 51 6.02 2.38 -20.17
CA LEU A 51 6.69 1.10 -19.92
C LEU A 51 7.16 0.44 -21.22
N ASN A 52 6.29 0.41 -22.24
CA ASN A 52 6.63 -0.14 -23.56
C ASN A 52 7.81 0.59 -24.21
N LYS A 53 7.90 1.91 -24.07
CA LYS A 53 9.05 2.68 -24.57
C LYS A 53 10.34 2.36 -23.83
N LEU A 54 10.28 2.22 -22.50
CA LEU A 54 11.44 1.89 -21.67
C LEU A 54 11.99 0.49 -21.96
N LEU A 55 11.10 -0.47 -22.25
CA LEU A 55 11.48 -1.87 -22.46
C LEU A 55 11.90 -2.20 -23.90
N LYS A 56 11.53 -1.38 -24.89
CA LYS A 56 11.73 -1.68 -26.32
C LYS A 56 13.19 -1.98 -26.70
N GLU A 57 14.14 -1.29 -26.07
CA GLU A 57 15.58 -1.37 -26.38
C GLU A 57 16.42 -1.76 -25.15
N TYR A 58 15.77 -2.24 -24.09
CA TYR A 58 16.45 -2.62 -22.86
C TYR A 58 17.11 -4.01 -22.98
N ASP A 59 18.44 -4.06 -22.92
CA ASP A 59 19.18 -5.32 -22.78
C ASP A 59 19.45 -5.64 -21.31
N LYS A 60 18.73 -6.64 -20.78
CA LYS A 60 18.86 -7.10 -19.39
C LYS A 60 20.21 -7.75 -19.04
N LYS A 61 21.06 -8.06 -20.03
CA LYS A 61 22.38 -8.67 -19.78
C LYS A 61 23.44 -7.63 -19.47
N LEU A 62 23.20 -6.36 -19.82
CA LEU A 62 24.15 -5.29 -19.64
C LEU A 62 23.82 -4.51 -18.37
N ARG A 63 24.83 -4.26 -17.54
CA ARG A 63 24.69 -3.32 -16.42
C ARG A 63 24.71 -1.88 -16.94
N PRO A 64 24.13 -0.91 -16.21
CA PRO A 64 24.22 0.50 -16.55
C PRO A 64 25.68 0.97 -16.68
N ASP A 65 25.93 1.88 -17.63
CA ASP A 65 27.23 2.53 -17.84
C ASP A 65 28.42 1.57 -18.03
N ILE A 66 28.19 0.42 -18.70
CA ILE A 66 29.23 -0.57 -18.99
C ILE A 66 30.42 0.08 -19.72
N GLY A 67 31.63 -0.16 -19.21
CA GLY A 67 32.87 0.39 -19.78
C GLY A 67 33.15 1.87 -19.47
N ILE A 68 32.26 2.60 -18.80
CA ILE A 68 32.47 4.01 -18.44
C ILE A 68 32.84 4.14 -16.96
N LYS A 69 31.97 3.66 -16.06
CA LYS A 69 32.16 3.77 -14.61
C LYS A 69 31.57 2.55 -13.88
N PRO A 70 32.03 2.23 -12.66
CA PRO A 70 31.39 1.22 -11.84
C PRO A 70 30.00 1.70 -11.39
N THR A 71 29.05 0.77 -11.31
CA THR A 71 27.73 1.01 -10.72
C THR A 71 27.86 1.00 -9.20
N VAL A 72 27.43 2.07 -8.54
CA VAL A 72 27.36 2.13 -7.06
C VAL A 72 26.02 1.53 -6.65
N ILE A 73 26.06 0.62 -5.66
CA ILE A 73 24.88 -0.06 -5.14
C ILE A 73 24.78 0.29 -3.65
N ASP A 74 23.73 1.01 -3.30
CA ASP A 74 23.38 1.28 -1.90
C ASP A 74 22.58 0.09 -1.37
N VAL A 75 22.98 -0.44 -0.22
CA VAL A 75 22.41 -1.66 0.35
C VAL A 75 21.93 -1.36 1.77
N ASP A 76 20.61 -1.52 1.97
CA ASP A 76 19.96 -1.40 3.27
C ASP A 76 19.43 -2.76 3.73
N ILE A 77 19.67 -3.10 4.99
CA ILE A 77 19.25 -4.37 5.58
C ILE A 77 18.24 -4.11 6.69
N TYR A 78 17.03 -4.64 6.53
CA TYR A 78 16.02 -4.66 7.58
C TYR A 78 16.01 -6.03 8.28
N VAL A 79 16.35 -6.03 9.57
CA VAL A 79 16.23 -7.23 10.41
C VAL A 79 14.88 -7.19 11.09
N ASN A 80 13.99 -8.13 10.75
CA ASN A 80 12.67 -8.20 11.35
C ASN A 80 12.74 -8.56 12.84
N LYS A 81 13.28 -9.75 13.15
CA LYS A 81 13.55 -10.22 14.52
C LYS A 81 14.74 -11.16 14.51
N LEU A 82 15.60 -11.07 15.53
CA LEU A 82 16.62 -12.07 15.80
C LEU A 82 16.03 -13.12 16.73
N TRP A 83 16.13 -14.39 16.36
CA TRP A 83 15.85 -15.49 17.28
C TRP A 83 17.16 -15.85 17.98
N ILE A 84 17.34 -15.26 19.15
CA ILE A 84 18.38 -15.59 20.13
C ILE A 84 17.66 -16.00 21.42
#